data_AF-A0A2V9PM84-F1
#
_entry.id   AF-A0A2V9PM84-F1
#
_cell.length_a   1.000
_cell.length_b   1.000
_cell.length_c   1.000
_cell.angle_alpha   90.00
_cell.angle_beta   90.00
_cell.angle_gamma   90.00
#
_symmetry.space_group_name_H-M   'P 1'
#
loop_
_entity.id
_entity.type
_entity.pdbx_description
1 polymer ?
#
loop_
_entity_poly.entity_id
_entity_poly.type
_entity_poly.pdbx_seq_one_letter_code
_entity_poly.pdbx_strand_id
1 'polypeptide(L)'
;MSPLLVEHLRGYIRTWKPNRFGLLFATRNGTPWDTDTVRKRKLHPLLEKLGIERCGFHAFRHGNATVMDQEQVPTGTRQNRLGQSDARTTMGYTHAMSEDGRIFAARLGRMLTAGNA
;
A
#
# COMPACT_ATOMS: atom_id res chain seq x y z
N MET A 1 9.31 0.05 -5.91
CA MET A 1 8.59 0.81 -4.88
C MET A 1 8.58 2.29 -5.28
N SER A 2 7.54 3.07 -4.94
CA SER A 2 7.49 4.51 -5.27
C SER A 2 8.58 5.28 -4.51
N PRO A 3 9.31 6.23 -5.12
CA PRO A 3 10.29 7.06 -4.40
C PRO A 3 9.69 7.80 -3.20
N LEU A 4 8.45 8.27 -3.32
CA LEU A 4 7.74 8.97 -2.24
C LEU A 4 7.41 8.05 -1.06
N LEU A 5 7.03 6.80 -1.35
CA LEU A 5 6.83 5.81 -0.29
C LEU A 5 8.16 5.48 0.41
N VAL A 6 9.26 5.40 -0.35
CA VAL A 6 10.59 5.20 0.23
C VAL A 6 10.96 6.34 1.19
N GLU A 7 10.69 7.58 0.81
CA GLU A 7 10.94 8.75 1.67
C GLU A 7 10.11 8.71 2.96
N HIS A 8 8.81 8.42 2.87
CA HIS A 8 7.94 8.27 4.03
C HIS A 8 8.43 7.16 4.98
N LEU A 9 8.81 6.01 4.42
CA LEU A 9 9.33 4.90 5.21
C LEU A 9 10.68 5.22 5.84
N ARG A 10 11.58 5.94 5.15
CA ARG A 10 12.84 6.42 5.72
C ARG A 10 12.59 7.35 6.91
N GLY A 11 11.66 8.29 6.78
CA GLY A 11 11.25 9.16 7.88
C GLY A 11 10.73 8.36 9.07
N TYR A 12 9.86 7.39 8.82
CA TYR A 12 9.31 6.50 9.84
C TYR A 12 10.40 5.68 10.55
N ILE A 13 11.32 5.06 9.79
CA ILE A 13 12.42 4.22 10.32
C ILE A 13 13.33 5.00 11.27
N ARG A 14 13.55 6.30 11.06
CA ARG A 14 14.34 7.14 11.99
C ARG A 14 13.74 7.22 13.38
N THR A 15 12.42 7.06 13.50
CA THR A 15 11.69 7.07 14.79
C THR A 15 11.37 5.67 15.30
N TRP A 16 11.65 4.64 14.49
CA TRP A 16 11.33 3.27 14.80
C TRP A 16 12.20 2.73 15.93
N LYS A 17 11.62 1.88 16.76
CA LYS A 17 12.31 1.20 17.86
C LYS A 17 12.22 -0.32 17.67
N PRO A 18 13.31 -1.05 17.94
CA PRO A 18 13.28 -2.50 17.98
C PRO A 18 12.17 -3.00 18.90
N ASN A 19 11.44 -4.02 18.46
CA ASN A 19 10.45 -4.73 19.24
C ASN A 19 10.70 -6.23 19.13
N ARG A 20 10.19 -6.99 20.08
CA ARG A 20 10.40 -8.44 20.20
C ARG A 20 10.09 -9.21 18.91
N PHE A 21 9.15 -8.73 18.12
CA PHE A 21 8.67 -9.40 16.91
C PHE A 21 9.31 -8.87 15.62
N GLY A 22 10.23 -7.90 15.71
CA GLY A 22 10.87 -7.28 14.54
C GLY A 22 9.88 -6.57 13.61
N LEU A 23 8.71 -6.15 14.11
CA LEU A 23 7.65 -5.56 13.29
C LEU A 23 8.02 -4.13 12.89
N LEU A 24 7.87 -3.80 11.61
CA LEU A 24 8.02 -2.42 11.15
C LEU A 24 6.92 -1.54 11.74
N PHE A 25 5.65 -1.95 11.62
CA PHE A 25 4.51 -1.23 12.19
C PHE A 25 4.01 -1.97 13.44
N ALA A 26 4.27 -1.39 14.61
CA ALA A 26 3.84 -1.93 15.90
C ALA A 26 3.10 -0.87 16.71
N THR A 27 2.31 -1.32 17.69
CA THR A 27 1.77 -0.45 18.73
C THR A 27 2.91 0.10 19.60
N ARG A 28 2.59 1.06 20.49
CA ARG A 28 3.55 1.58 21.48
C ARG A 28 4.19 0.49 22.34
N ASN A 29 3.50 -0.62 22.56
CA ASN A 29 3.97 -1.75 23.36
C ASN A 29 4.74 -2.80 22.54
N GLY A 30 4.99 -2.52 21.24
CA GLY A 30 5.70 -3.44 20.36
C GLY A 30 4.88 -4.64 19.87
N THR A 31 3.55 -4.59 20.01
CA THR A 31 2.64 -5.65 19.54
C THR A 31 2.10 -5.35 18.13
N PRO A 32 1.61 -6.37 17.39
CA PRO A 32 0.90 -6.15 16.14
C PRO A 32 -0.31 -5.22 16.31
N TRP A 33 -0.62 -4.45 15.29
CA TRP A 33 -1.89 -3.73 15.22
C TRP A 33 -3.03 -4.69 14.93
N ASP A 34 -4.11 -4.58 15.71
CA ASP A 34 -5.37 -5.21 15.38
C ASP A 34 -6.09 -4.41 14.29
N THR A 35 -6.35 -5.04 13.15
CA THR A 35 -6.92 -4.40 11.96
C THR A 35 -8.28 -3.77 12.24
N ASP A 36 -9.14 -4.43 13.04
CA ASP A 36 -10.47 -3.91 13.37
C ASP A 36 -10.37 -2.67 14.27
N THR A 37 -9.46 -2.69 15.24
CA THR A 37 -9.17 -1.57 16.13
C THR A 37 -8.66 -0.37 15.34
N VAL A 38 -7.71 -0.55 14.42
CA VAL A 38 -7.23 0.57 13.59
C VAL A 38 -8.36 1.09 12.70
N ARG A 39 -9.16 0.21 12.10
CA ARG A 39 -10.30 0.60 11.28
C ARG A 39 -11.31 1.45 12.08
N LYS A 40 -11.76 0.96 13.22
CA LYS A 40 -12.78 1.63 14.06
C LYS A 40 -12.27 2.89 14.74
N ARG A 41 -11.03 2.89 15.22
CA ARG A 41 -10.48 3.99 16.06
C ARG A 41 -9.69 5.02 15.28
N LYS A 42 -9.24 4.71 14.05
CA LYS A 42 -8.41 5.61 13.23
C LYS A 42 -9.03 5.89 11.88
N LEU A 43 -9.38 4.86 11.11
CA LEU A 43 -9.90 5.03 9.75
C LEU A 43 -11.30 5.65 9.73
N HIS A 44 -12.28 5.10 10.46
CA HIS A 44 -13.64 5.63 10.44
C HIS A 44 -13.72 7.10 10.91
N PRO A 45 -13.07 7.51 12.02
CA PRO A 45 -13.07 8.92 12.41
C PRO A 45 -12.42 9.83 11.37
N LEU A 46 -11.40 9.35 10.65
CA LEU A 46 -10.77 10.11 9.57
C LEU A 46 -11.72 10.27 8.37
N LEU A 47 -12.38 9.19 7.96
CA LEU A 47 -13.35 9.21 6.85
C LEU A 47 -14.51 10.15 7.17
N GLU A 48 -15.05 10.10 8.38
CA GLU A 48 -16.10 11.01 8.85
C GLU A 48 -15.66 12.47 8.79
N LYS A 49 -14.45 12.77 9.30
CA LYS A 49 -13.88 14.13 9.23
C LYS A 49 -13.72 14.63 7.80
N LEU A 50 -13.47 13.73 6.85
CA LEU A 50 -13.32 14.03 5.43
C LEU A 50 -14.65 13.98 4.66
N GLY A 51 -15.78 13.66 5.30
CA GLY A 51 -17.07 13.51 4.63
C GLY A 51 -17.16 12.29 3.69
N ILE A 52 -16.31 11.28 3.90
CA ILE A 52 -16.26 10.05 3.09
C ILE A 52 -17.05 8.96 3.82
N GLU A 53 -17.85 8.19 3.07
CA GLU A 53 -18.57 7.03 3.61
C GLU A 53 -17.61 6.03 4.25
N ARG A 54 -18.03 5.41 5.36
CA ARG A 54 -17.21 4.43 6.08
C ARG A 54 -16.89 3.23 5.18
N CYS A 55 -15.61 2.91 5.08
CA CYS A 55 -15.12 1.73 4.37
C CYS A 55 -13.95 1.07 5.11
N GLY A 56 -13.59 -0.15 4.69
CA GLY A 56 -12.46 -0.90 5.24
C GLY A 56 -11.17 -0.70 4.46
N PHE A 57 -10.05 -1.23 4.98
CA PHE A 57 -8.75 -1.15 4.31
C PHE A 57 -8.71 -1.79 2.91
N HIS A 58 -9.65 -2.69 2.60
CA HIS A 58 -9.77 -3.27 1.26
C HIS A 58 -10.07 -2.20 0.19
N ALA A 59 -10.67 -1.07 0.55
CA ALA A 59 -10.89 0.05 -0.35
C ALA A 59 -9.58 0.62 -0.91
N PHE A 60 -8.49 0.67 -0.13
CA PHE A 60 -7.18 1.10 -0.62
C PHE A 60 -6.62 0.15 -1.68
N ARG A 61 -6.82 -1.17 -1.49
CA ARG A 61 -6.40 -2.18 -2.46
C ARG A 61 -7.21 -2.10 -3.74
N HIS A 62 -8.53 -1.91 -3.62
CA HIS A 62 -9.41 -1.69 -4.77
C HIS A 62 -9.04 -0.42 -5.52
N GLY A 63 -8.84 0.71 -4.83
CA GLY A 63 -8.40 1.96 -5.45
C GLY A 63 -7.09 1.79 -6.22
N ASN A 64 -6.11 1.11 -5.64
CA ASN A 64 -4.86 0.80 -6.35
C ASN A 64 -5.10 -0.09 -7.60
N ALA A 65 -5.99 -1.08 -7.52
CA ALA A 65 -6.35 -1.93 -8.66
C ALA A 65 -7.07 -1.13 -9.76
N THR A 66 -8.02 -0.26 -9.40
CA THR A 66 -8.74 0.62 -10.33
C THR A 66 -7.79 1.59 -11.02
N VAL A 67 -6.85 2.21 -10.29
CA VAL A 67 -5.87 3.11 -10.91
C VAL A 67 -4.93 2.33 -11.85
N MET A 68 -4.53 1.10 -11.51
CA MET A 68 -3.77 0.24 -12.44
C MET A 68 -4.55 -0.07 -13.72
N ASP A 69 -5.87 -0.26 -13.62
CA ASP A 69 -6.77 -0.53 -14.74
C ASP A 69 -6.90 0.70 -15.66
N GLN A 70 -7.14 1.87 -15.07
CA GLN A 70 -7.22 3.16 -15.76
C GLN A 70 -5.91 3.52 -16.48
N GLU A 71 -4.78 3.15 -15.89
CA GLU A 71 -3.43 3.36 -16.43
C GLU A 71 -2.98 2.25 -17.39
N GLN A 72 -3.87 1.31 -17.73
CA GLN A 72 -3.62 0.20 -18.67
C GLN A 72 -2.37 -0.62 -18.31
N VAL A 73 -2.10 -0.80 -17.01
CA VAL A 73 -0.96 -1.59 -16.53
C VAL A 73 -1.14 -3.06 -16.97
N PRO A 74 -0.09 -3.70 -17.53
CA PRO A 74 -0.18 -5.09 -17.99
C PRO A 74 -0.73 -6.03 -16.92
N THR A 75 -1.63 -6.95 -17.32
CA THR A 75 -2.34 -7.86 -16.41
C THR A 75 -1.40 -8.68 -15.51
N GLY A 76 -0.29 -9.18 -16.06
CA GLY A 76 0.72 -9.93 -15.30
C GLY A 76 1.37 -9.07 -14.20
N THR A 77 1.69 -7.80 -14.52
CA THR A 77 2.20 -6.83 -13.53
C THR A 77 1.15 -6.52 -12.47
N ARG A 78 -0.12 -6.38 -12.85
CA ARG A 78 -1.22 -6.12 -11.91
C ARG A 78 -1.39 -7.28 -10.92
N GLN A 79 -1.43 -8.53 -11.43
CA GLN A 79 -1.53 -9.74 -10.61
C GLN A 79 -0.35 -9.87 -9.65
N ASN A 80 0.88 -9.65 -10.14
CA ASN A 80 2.09 -9.69 -9.33
C ASN A 80 2.04 -8.64 -8.20
N ARG A 81 1.66 -7.40 -8.52
CA ARG A 81 1.57 -6.30 -7.54
C ARG A 81 0.49 -6.50 -6.49
N LEU A 82 -0.63 -7.12 -6.85
CA LEU A 82 -1.69 -7.46 -5.91
C LEU A 82 -1.38 -8.74 -5.14
N GLY A 83 -0.39 -9.55 -5.55
CA GLY A 83 -0.18 -10.88 -4.97
C GLY A 83 -1.32 -11.85 -5.30
N GLN A 84 -1.95 -11.67 -6.47
CA GLN A 84 -2.98 -12.56 -7.03
C GLN A 84 -2.40 -13.50 -8.10
N SER A 85 -1.09 -13.75 -8.06
CA SER A 85 -0.43 -14.67 -8.98
C SER A 85 -0.80 -16.11 -8.66
N ASP A 86 -1.44 -16.79 -9.61
CA ASP A 86 -1.65 -18.24 -9.56
C ASP A 86 -0.31 -18.98 -9.68
N ALA A 87 -0.15 -20.09 -8.95
CA ALA A 87 1.10 -20.86 -8.93
C ALA A 87 1.51 -21.35 -10.33
N ARG A 88 0.54 -21.63 -11.22
CA ARG A 88 0.78 -22.04 -12.63
C ARG A 88 1.33 -20.91 -13.50
N THR A 89 1.04 -19.65 -13.17
CA THR A 89 1.51 -18.46 -13.89
C THR A 89 2.87 -17.99 -13.36
N THR A 90 3.27 -18.45 -12.17
CA THR A 90 4.46 -17.99 -11.44
C THR A 90 5.78 -18.43 -12.08
N MET A 91 5.79 -19.51 -12.89
CA MET A 91 7.01 -20.06 -13.50
C MET A 91 7.64 -19.14 -14.58
N GLY A 92 6.90 -18.19 -15.15
CA GLY A 92 7.39 -17.28 -16.20
C GLY A 92 7.71 -15.85 -15.76
N TYR A 93 7.37 -15.45 -14.52
CA TYR A 93 7.38 -14.04 -14.10
C TYR A 93 8.20 -13.78 -12.84
N THR A 94 9.23 -14.59 -12.58
CA THR A 94 10.20 -14.43 -11.48
C THR A 94 11.17 -13.27 -11.72
N HIS A 95 10.70 -12.13 -12.23
CA HIS A 95 11.43 -10.88 -12.15
C HIS A 95 10.87 -10.07 -10.99
N ALA A 96 11.68 -9.91 -9.95
CA ALA A 96 11.49 -8.95 -8.87
C ALA A 96 10.97 -7.63 -9.44
N MET A 97 9.69 -7.30 -9.21
CA MET A 97 8.98 -6.11 -9.73
C MET A 97 9.35 -5.75 -11.18
N SER A 98 8.52 -6.14 -12.16
CA SER A 98 8.68 -5.69 -13.55
C SER A 98 8.89 -4.17 -13.63
N GLU A 99 9.64 -3.71 -14.63
CA GLU A 99 9.89 -2.27 -14.84
C GLU A 99 8.57 -1.48 -14.85
N ASP A 100 7.52 -2.01 -15.48
CA ASP A 100 6.17 -1.46 -15.46
C ASP A 100 5.63 -1.28 -14.03
N GLY A 101 5.92 -2.21 -13.13
CA GLY A 101 5.55 -2.11 -11.73
C GLY A 101 6.30 -1.00 -10.99
N ARG A 102 7.55 -0.71 -11.37
CA ARG A 102 8.31 0.42 -10.83
C ARG A 102 7.80 1.75 -11.38
N ILE A 103 7.58 1.84 -12.68
CA ILE A 103 7.02 3.01 -13.37
C ILE A 103 5.65 3.36 -12.78
N PHE A 104 4.74 2.38 -12.67
CA PHE A 104 3.42 2.59 -12.09
C PHE A 104 3.50 3.06 -10.63
N ALA A 105 4.39 2.47 -9.81
CA ALA A 105 4.54 2.89 -8.41
C ALA A 105 4.99 4.36 -8.30
N ALA A 106 5.91 4.80 -9.15
CA ALA A 106 6.34 6.19 -9.20
C ALA A 106 5.19 7.12 -9.62
N ARG A 107 4.41 6.73 -10.64
CA ARG A 107 3.25 7.50 -11.12
C ARG A 107 2.15 7.63 -10.07
N LEU A 108 1.75 6.51 -9.45
CA LEU A 108 0.76 6.51 -8.37
C LEU A 108 1.19 7.42 -7.22
N GLY A 109 2.48 7.40 -6.86
CA GLY A 109 3.01 8.30 -5.83
C GLY A 109 2.77 9.77 -6.18
N ARG A 110 3.08 10.18 -7.42
CA ARG A 110 2.84 11.56 -7.88
C ARG A 110 1.36 11.95 -7.85
N MET A 111 0.47 11.04 -8.26
CA MET A 111 -0.97 11.29 -8.25
C MET A 111 -1.49 11.57 -6.84
N LEU A 112 -1.04 10.79 -5.84
CA LEU A 112 -1.46 10.94 -4.45
C LEU A 112 -0.97 12.23 -3.79
N THR A 113 0.10 12.84 -4.30
CA THR A 113 0.63 14.12 -3.78
C THR A 113 0.14 15.33 -4.55
N ALA A 114 -0.21 15.18 -5.83
CA ALA A 114 -0.67 16.28 -6.68
C ALA A 114 -2.06 16.82 -6.29
N GLY A 115 -2.86 16.05 -5.55
CA GLY A 115 -4.15 16.49 -5.00
C GLY A 115 -4.06 17.34 -3.73
N ASN A 116 -2.86 17.67 -3.25
CA ASN A 116 -2.61 18.53 -2.09
C ASN A 116 -2.09 19.93 -2.49
N ALA A 117 -2.30 20.36 -3.74
CA ALA A 117 -1.97 21.70 -4.25
C ALA A 117 -3.24 22.55 -4.38
#